data_AF-A0A973LPN1-F1
#
_entry.id   AF-A0A973LPN1-F1
#
_cell.length_a   1.000
_cell.length_b   1.000
_cell.length_c   1.000
_cell.angle_alpha   90.00
_cell.angle_beta   90.00
_cell.angle_gamma   90.00
#
_symmetry.space_group_name_H-M   'P 1'
#
loop_
_entity.id
_entity.type
_entity.pdbx_description
1 polymer ?
#
loop_
_entity_poly.entity_id
_entity_poly.type
_entity_poly.pdbx_seq_one_letter_code
_entity_poly.pdbx_strand_id
1 'polypeptide(L)' 'MTMSPKIAGFLVILGVFMIVEWINLGFNLADGHPTGFYVVHGILIVVNVILGLVLAGIGWRGLRQAGVRRRRAGAE' A
#
# COMPACT_ATOMS: atom_id res chain seq x y z
N MET A 1 8.00 20.07 -1.50
CA MET A 1 6.76 19.84 -2.27
C MET A 1 5.64 19.41 -1.34
N THR A 2 4.49 20.08 -1.36
CA THR A 2 3.29 19.67 -0.64
C THR A 2 2.52 18.62 -1.43
N MET A 3 2.27 17.45 -0.84
CA MET A 3 1.47 16.40 -1.47
C MET A 3 0.01 16.83 -1.62
N SER A 4 -0.58 16.59 -2.79
CA SER A 4 -2.01 16.77 -3.01
C SER A 4 -2.82 15.72 -2.22
N PRO A 5 -3.94 16.08 -1.58
CA PRO A 5 -4.80 15.12 -0.89
C PRO A 5 -5.31 14.00 -1.80
N LYS A 6 -5.51 14.28 -3.10
CA LYS A 6 -5.93 13.28 -4.09
C LYS A 6 -4.86 12.21 -4.30
N ILE A 7 -3.60 12.63 -4.44
CA ILE A 7 -2.46 11.72 -4.59
C ILE A 7 -2.26 10.93 -3.29
N ALA A 8 -2.37 11.59 -2.14
CA ALA A 8 -2.27 10.92 -0.84
C ALA A 8 -3.35 9.82 -0.67
N GLY A 9 -4.60 10.12 -1.05
CA GLY A 9 -5.68 9.14 -1.07
C GLY A 9 -5.44 7.99 -2.06
N PHE A 10 -4.96 8.30 -3.25
CA PHE A 10 -4.57 7.29 -4.24
C PHE A 10 -3.51 6.33 -3.69
N LEU A 11 -2.47 6.84 -3.02
CA LEU A 11 -1.42 6.01 -2.44
C LEU A 11 -1.93 5.08 -1.33
N VAL A 12 -2.92 5.53 -0.54
CA VAL A 12 -3.57 4.65 0.44
C VAL A 12 -4.31 3.53 -0.26
N ILE A 13 -5.16 3.86 -1.23
CA ILE A 13 -5.96 2.86 -1.96
C ILE A 13 -5.04 1.88 -2.68
N LEU A 14 -4.03 2.37 -3.40
CA LEU A 14 -3.05 1.54 -4.09
C LEU A 14 -2.29 0.63 -3.12
N GLY A 15 -1.82 1.16 -1.99
CA GLY A 15 -1.10 0.37 -0.99
C GLY A 15 -1.97 -0.75 -0.40
N VAL A 16 -3.24 -0.46 -0.08
CA VAL A 16 -4.20 -1.48 0.38
C VAL A 16 -4.49 -2.51 -0.70
N PHE A 17 -4.73 -2.08 -1.94
CA PHE A 17 -4.96 -2.97 -3.07
C PHE A 17 -3.78 -3.93 -3.28
N MET A 18 -2.53 -3.41 -3.27
CA MET A 18 -1.34 -4.26 -3.35
C MET A 18 -1.33 -5.31 -2.24
N ILE A 19 -1.56 -4.92 -0.98
CA ILE A 19 -1.56 -5.88 0.13
C ILE A 19 -2.58 -7.01 -0.10
N VAL A 20 -3.81 -6.65 -0.49
CA VAL A 20 -4.88 -7.64 -0.74
C VAL A 20 -4.50 -8.59 -1.87
N GLU A 21 -4.08 -8.07 -3.03
CA GLU A 21 -3.76 -8.90 -4.20
C GLU A 21 -2.59 -9.85 -3.93
N TRP A 22 -1.54 -9.37 -3.28
CA TRP A 22 -0.36 -10.20 -3.01
C TRP A 22 -0.62 -11.25 -1.92
N ILE A 23 -1.45 -10.95 -0.93
CA ILE A 23 -1.92 -11.97 0.02
C ILE A 23 -2.80 -13.00 -0.70
N ASN A 24 -3.71 -12.54 -1.57
CA ASN A 24 -4.59 -13.43 -2.33
C ASN A 24 -3.79 -14.36 -3.26
N LEU A 25 -2.74 -13.84 -3.92
CA LEU A 25 -1.81 -14.67 -4.70
C LEU A 25 -1.17 -15.76 -3.84
N GLY A 26 -0.80 -15.45 -2.59
CA GLY A 26 -0.26 -16.42 -1.65
C GLY A 26 -1.21 -17.60 -1.39
N PHE A 27 -2.51 -17.34 -1.27
CA PHE A 27 -3.54 -18.38 -1.12
C PHE A 27 -3.87 -19.11 -2.42
N ASN A 28 -3.61 -18.49 -3.58
CA ASN A 28 -3.90 -19.05 -4.90
C ASN A 28 -2.68 -19.68 -5.58
N LEU A 29 -1.58 -19.89 -4.86
CA LEU A 29 -0.45 -20.68 -5.36
C LEU A 29 -0.90 -22.13 -5.54
N ALA A 30 -0.83 -22.63 -6.78
CA ALA A 30 -1.16 -24.01 -7.08
C ALA A 30 -0.09 -24.99 -6.55
N ASP A 31 -0.52 -26.19 -6.20
CA ASP A 31 0.37 -27.28 -5.85
C ASP A 31 1.04 -27.89 -7.10
N GLY A 32 2.13 -28.63 -6.89
CA GLY A 32 2.79 -29.41 -7.94
C GLY A 32 3.93 -28.68 -8.68
N HIS A 33 4.42 -27.55 -8.15
CA HIS A 33 5.55 -26.83 -8.71
C HIS A 33 6.88 -27.16 -8.00
N PRO A 34 8.04 -26.92 -8.64
CA PRO A 34 9.34 -27.05 -7.98
C PRO A 34 9.51 -26.07 -6.81
N THR A 35 10.31 -26.39 -5.79
CA THR A 35 10.55 -25.52 -4.62
C THR A 35 10.93 -24.09 -4.99
N GLY A 36 11.75 -23.90 -6.03
CA GLY A 36 12.17 -22.57 -6.51
C GLY A 36 10.99 -21.68 -6.92
N PHE A 37 9.91 -22.25 -7.46
CA PHE A 37 8.69 -21.51 -7.79
C PHE A 37 8.10 -20.85 -6.54
N TYR A 38 7.94 -21.61 -5.46
CA TYR A 38 7.37 -21.10 -4.20
C TYR A 38 8.30 -20.10 -3.51
N VAL A 39 9.62 -20.30 -3.58
CA VAL A 39 10.60 -19.37 -3.01
C VAL A 39 10.50 -17.99 -3.68
N VAL A 40 10.50 -17.95 -5.02
CA VAL A 40 10.43 -16.69 -5.76
C VAL A 40 9.11 -15.97 -5.49
N HIS A 41 7.99 -16.70 -5.56
CA HIS A 41 6.67 -16.10 -5.28
C HIS A 41 6.54 -15.63 -3.83
N GLY A 42 7.07 -16.41 -2.88
CA GLY A 42 7.10 -16.00 -1.46
C GLY A 42 7.85 -14.70 -1.25
N ILE A 43 9.03 -14.53 -1.88
CA ILE A 43 9.79 -13.28 -1.83
C ILE A 43 8.99 -12.13 -2.47
N LEU A 44 8.42 -12.35 -3.66
CA LEU A 44 7.62 -11.33 -4.35
C LEU A 44 6.42 -10.87 -3.50
N ILE A 45 5.70 -11.80 -2.87
CA ILE A 45 4.58 -11.49 -1.98
C ILE A 45 5.06 -10.64 -0.80
N VAL A 46 6.09 -11.09 -0.08
CA VAL A 46 6.59 -10.38 1.11
C VAL A 46 7.05 -8.97 0.77
N VAL A 47 7.88 -8.82 -0.28
CA VAL A 47 8.39 -7.52 -0.70
C VAL A 47 7.25 -6.58 -1.09
N ASN A 48 6.28 -7.05 -1.87
CA ASN A 48 5.17 -6.19 -2.30
C ASN A 48 4.20 -5.84 -1.18
N VAL A 49 3.97 -6.73 -0.21
CA VAL A 49 3.19 -6.39 1.00
C VAL A 49 3.89 -5.28 1.77
N ILE A 50 5.22 -5.36 1.94
CA ILE A 50 6.00 -4.29 2.58
C ILE A 50 5.89 -2.98 1.80
N LEU A 51 6.03 -3.01 0.46
CA LEU A 51 5.86 -1.84 -0.38
C LEU A 51 4.45 -1.24 -0.26
N GLY A 52 3.41 -2.08 -0.25
CA GLY A 52 2.03 -1.67 -0.04
C GLY A 52 1.82 -0.96 1.30
N LEU A 53 2.40 -1.49 2.38
CA LEU A 53 2.39 -0.87 3.71
C LEU A 53 3.11 0.50 3.71
N VAL A 54 4.26 0.61 3.04
CA VAL A 54 5.01 1.86 2.92
C VAL A 54 4.19 2.90 2.15
N LEU A 55 3.62 2.54 1.01
CA LEU A 55 2.79 3.45 0.20
C LEU A 55 1.54 3.90 0.96
N ALA A 56 0.83 2.97 1.61
CA ALA A 56 -0.32 3.29 2.44
C ALA A 56 0.07 4.21 3.61
N GLY A 57 1.20 3.95 4.25
CA GLY A 57 1.74 4.80 5.32
C GLY A 57 2.08 6.22 4.86
N ILE A 58 2.71 6.38 3.69
CA ILE A 58 3.01 7.69 3.09
C ILE A 58 1.72 8.43 2.75
N GLY A 59 0.78 7.77 2.07
CA GLY A 59 -0.52 8.35 1.73
C GLY A 59 -1.30 8.79 2.97
N TRP A 60 -1.32 7.95 4.02
CA TRP A 60 -1.99 8.25 5.28
C TRP A 60 -1.43 9.49 5.97
N ARG A 61 -0.09 9.62 6.02
CA ARG A 61 0.57 10.82 6.55
C ARG A 61 0.20 12.06 5.73
N GLY A 62 0.15 11.95 4.40
CA GLY A 62 -0.28 13.04 3.52
C GLY A 62 -1.72 13.51 3.79
N LEU A 63 -2.66 12.57 3.97
CA LEU A 63 -4.05 12.88 4.29
C LEU A 63 -4.21 13.55 5.67
N ARG A 64 -3.50 13.05 6.69
CA ARG A 64 -3.52 13.67 8.03
C ARG A 64 -3.06 15.11 8.01
N GLN A 65 -1.97 15.41 7.28
CA GLN A 65 -1.47 16.77 7.14
C GLN A 65 -2.45 17.67 6.40
N ALA A 66 -3.13 17.17 5.36
CA ALA A 66 -4.16 17.92 4.64
C ALA A 66 -5.36 18.26 5.54
N GLY A 67 -5.81 17.30 6.37
CA GLY A 67 -6.88 17.53 7.34
C GLY A 67 -6.54 18.61 8.38
N VAL A 68 -5.30 18.61 8.89
CA VAL A 68 -4.83 19.65 9.82
C VAL A 68 -4.84 21.03 9.17
N ARG A 69 -4.36 21.16 7.92
CA ARG A 69 -4.38 22.45 7.19
C ARG A 69 -5.79 22.96 6.98
N ARG A 70 -6.72 22.09 6.56
CA ARG A 70 -8.13 22.47 6.34
C ARG A 70 -8.80 22.93 7.64
N ARG A 71 -8.51 22.30 8.79
CA ARG A 71 -9.03 22.74 10.09
C ARG A 71 -8.54 24.12 10.49
N ARG A 72 -7.26 24.43 10.25
CA ARG A 72 -6.69 25.76 10.55
C ARG A 72 -7.33 26.85 9.66
N ALA A 73 -7.48 26.59 8.37
CA ALA A 73 -8.06 27.54 7.43
C ALA A 73 -9.57 27.83 7.65
N GLY A 74 -10.29 26.98 8.40
CA GLY A 74 -11.68 27.23 8.78
C GLY A 74 -11.85 27.86 10.17
N ALA A 75 -10.75 28.11 10.87
CA ALA A 75 -10.74 28.77 12.18
C ALA A 75 -10.29 30.24 12.10
N GLU A 76 -9.90 30.70 10.91
CA GLU A 76 -9.63 32.10 10.54
C GLU A 76 -10.86 32.68 9.81
#